data_AF-A0A6M0HW94-F1
#
_entry.id   AF-A0A6M0HW94-F1
#
_cell.length_a   1.000
_cell.length_b   1.000
_cell.length_c   1.000
_cell.angle_alpha   90.00
_cell.angle_beta   90.00
_cell.angle_gamma   90.00
#
_symmetry.space_group_name_H-M   'P 1'
#
loop_
_entity.id
_entity.type
_entity.pdbx_description
1 polymer ?
#
loop_
_entity_poly.entity_id
_entity_poly.type
_entity_poly.pdbx_seq_one_letter_code
_entity_poly.pdbx_strand_id
1 'polypeptide(L)' 'MTNEVRDEAQRLDTAIVATETHLTRLFDVLLTRNEKGKETTVLQRQVATSEREHDRLRALRSNLLSAPETEGLARL' A
#
# COMPACT_ATOMS: atom_id res chain seq x y z
N MET A 1 -6.21 -19.91 12.85
CA MET A 1 -5.72 -18.54 12.65
C MET A 1 -5.70 -17.89 14.02
N THR A 2 -4.51 -17.53 14.52
CA THR A 2 -4.36 -16.95 15.87
C THR A 2 -4.94 -15.52 15.92
N ASN A 3 -5.23 -15.02 17.12
CA ASN A 3 -5.70 -13.64 17.29
C ASN A 3 -4.63 -12.62 16.84
N GLU A 4 -3.35 -12.92 17.04
CA GLU A 4 -2.22 -12.08 16.61
C GLU A 4 -2.15 -11.95 15.08
N VAL A 5 -2.34 -13.06 14.35
CA VAL A 5 -2.39 -13.04 12.86
C VAL A 5 -3.58 -12.21 12.36
N ARG A 6 -4.71 -12.26 13.06
CA ARG A 6 -5.89 -11.45 12.72
C ARG A 6 -5.63 -9.96 12.93
N ASP A 7 -5.05 -9.58 14.06
CA ASP A 7 -4.78 -8.19 14.39
C ASP A 7 -3.77 -7.58 13.42
N GLU A 8 -2.71 -8.32 13.06
CA GLU A 8 -1.71 -7.85 12.11
C GLU A 8 -2.29 -7.74 10.68
N ALA A 9 -3.14 -8.68 10.26
CA ALA A 9 -3.86 -8.56 8.98
C ALA A 9 -4.75 -7.31 8.93
N GLN A 10 -5.41 -6.96 10.03
CA GLN A 10 -6.25 -5.76 10.13
C GLN A 10 -5.42 -4.46 10.08
N ARG A 11 -4.21 -4.47 10.67
CA ARG A 11 -3.26 -3.34 10.57
C ARG A 11 -2.79 -3.15 9.13
N LEU A 12 -2.46 -4.24 8.43
CA LEU A 12 -2.12 -4.22 7.01
C LEU A 12 -3.29 -3.71 6.15
N ASP A 13 -4.53 -4.14 6.42
CA ASP A 13 -5.72 -3.63 5.74
C ASP A 13 -5.89 -2.12 5.90
N THR A 14 -5.66 -1.61 7.11
CA THR A 14 -5.71 -0.17 7.38
C THR A 14 -4.64 0.59 6.59
N ALA A 15 -3.42 0.06 6.52
CA ALA A 15 -2.32 0.66 5.76
C ALA A 15 -2.58 0.63 4.24
N ILE A 16 -3.16 -0.46 3.72
CA ILE A 16 -3.56 -0.59 2.31
C ILE A 16 -4.58 0.48 1.95
N VAL A 17 -5.64 0.66 2.75
CA VAL A 17 -6.66 1.68 2.49
C VAL A 17 -6.08 3.11 2.53
N ALA A 18 -5.15 3.37 3.47
CA ALA A 18 -4.48 4.66 3.56
C ALA A 18 -3.61 4.95 2.33
N THR A 19 -2.88 3.95 1.82
CA THR A 19 -2.04 4.09 0.61
C THR A 19 -2.89 4.23 -0.65
N GLU A 20 -4.02 3.53 -0.77
CA GLU A 20 -5.00 3.72 -1.86
C GLU A 20 -5.55 5.14 -1.88
N THR A 21 -5.96 5.65 -0.71
CA THR A 21 -6.44 7.03 -0.57
C THR A 21 -5.37 8.04 -0.98
N HIS A 22 -4.11 7.78 -0.61
CA HIS A 22 -2.99 8.65 -1.01
C HIS A 22 -2.75 8.61 -2.52
N LEU A 23 -2.80 7.43 -3.15
CA LEU A 23 -2.66 7.26 -4.59
C LEU A 23 -3.74 8.02 -5.36
N THR A 24 -5.01 7.91 -4.97
CA THR A 24 -6.10 8.69 -5.58
C THR A 24 -5.80 10.19 -5.56
N ARG A 25 -5.37 10.71 -4.40
CA ARG A 25 -5.02 12.14 -4.26
C ARG A 25 -3.83 12.54 -5.13
N LEU A 26 -2.80 11.68 -5.26
CA LEU A 26 -1.66 11.94 -6.14
C LEU A 26 -2.09 11.97 -7.61
N PHE A 27 -2.97 11.07 -8.04
CA PHE A 27 -3.52 11.06 -9.40
C PHE A 27 -4.32 12.33 -9.69
N ASP A 28 -5.19 12.77 -8.78
CA ASP A 28 -5.96 14.01 -8.93
C ASP A 28 -5.06 15.24 -9.12
N VAL A 29 -3.99 15.33 -8.31
CA VAL A 29 -3.01 16.41 -8.41
C VAL A 29 -2.23 16.32 -9.72
N LEU A 30 -1.84 15.12 -10.14
CA LEU A 30 -1.10 14.90 -11.39
C LEU A 30 -1.93 15.29 -12.61
N LEU A 31 -3.20 14.89 -12.66
CA LEU A 31 -4.16 15.31 -13.69
C LEU A 31 -4.26 16.83 -13.73
N THR A 32 -4.52 17.47 -12.58
CA THR A 32 -4.63 18.93 -12.48
C THR A 32 -3.35 19.65 -12.92
N ARG A 33 -2.17 19.11 -12.61
CA ARG A 33 -0.90 19.71 -13.02
C ARG A 33 -0.62 19.53 -14.50
N ASN A 34 -0.94 18.38 -15.06
CA ASN A 34 -0.83 18.13 -16.50
C ASN A 34 -1.73 19.07 -17.31
N GLU A 35 -3.00 19.25 -16.90
CA GLU A 35 -3.92 20.21 -17.53
C GLU A 35 -3.39 21.65 -17.51
N LYS A 36 -2.63 22.00 -16.47
CA LYS A 36 -1.99 23.32 -16.31
C LYS A 36 -0.62 23.42 -16.99
N GLY A 37 -0.17 22.39 -17.71
CA GLY A 37 1.14 22.33 -18.36
C GLY A 37 2.32 22.42 -17.38
N LYS A 38 2.13 22.02 -16.12
CA LYS A 38 3.17 22.08 -15.08
C LYS A 38 4.01 20.81 -15.09
N GLU A 39 5.28 20.94 -14.71
CA GLU A 39 6.17 19.80 -14.52
C GLU A 39 5.63 18.85 -13.43
N THR A 40 5.55 17.55 -13.77
CA THR A 40 4.99 16.49 -12.91
C THR A 40 5.99 15.41 -12.54
N THR A 41 7.28 15.54 -12.90
CA THR A 41 8.30 14.51 -12.67
C THR A 41 8.41 14.07 -11.19
N VAL A 42 8.32 15.00 -10.25
CA VAL A 42 8.33 14.67 -8.81
C VAL A 42 7.08 13.90 -8.39
N LEU A 43 5.90 14.30 -8.87
CA LEU A 43 4.64 13.62 -8.59
C LEU A 43 4.61 12.21 -9.19
N GLN A 44 5.11 12.05 -10.42
CA GLN A 44 5.24 10.74 -11.06
C GLN A 44 6.10 9.77 -10.24
N ARG A 45 7.23 10.26 -9.67
CA ARG A 45 8.06 9.46 -8.76
C ARG A 45 7.34 9.11 -7.45
N GLN A 46 6.53 10.02 -6.92
CA GLN A 46 5.74 9.78 -5.71
C GLN A 46 4.63 8.76 -5.95
N VAL A 47 3.96 8.81 -7.11
CA VAL A 47 3.00 7.78 -7.54
C VAL A 47 3.69 6.43 -7.62
N ALA A 48 4.79 6.31 -8.38
CA ALA A 48 5.51 5.05 -8.53
C ALA A 48 6.08 4.49 -7.21
N THR A 49 6.39 5.35 -6.24
CA THR A 49 6.81 4.90 -4.90
C THR A 49 5.62 4.41 -4.09
N SER A 50 4.50 5.11 -4.16
CA SER A 50 3.27 4.76 -3.43
C SER A 50 2.63 3.48 -3.99
N GLU A 51 2.68 3.25 -5.31
CA GLU A 51 2.23 2.01 -5.94
C GLU A 51 3.06 0.82 -5.46
N ARG A 52 4.39 0.95 -5.43
CA ARG A 52 5.28 -0.11 -4.92
C ARG A 52 5.03 -0.43 -3.45
N GLU A 53 4.77 0.58 -2.63
CA GLU A 53 4.44 0.36 -1.21
C GLU A 53 3.08 -0.32 -1.05
N HIS A 54 2.08 0.10 -1.81
CA HIS A 54 0.76 -0.51 -1.82
C HIS A 54 0.80 -2.00 -2.24
N ASP A 55 1.54 -2.32 -3.30
CA ASP A 55 1.76 -3.69 -3.74
C ASP A 55 2.51 -4.52 -2.69
N ARG A 56 3.52 -3.92 -2.04
CA ARG A 56 4.25 -4.56 -0.94
C ARG A 56 3.32 -4.90 0.23
N LEU A 57 2.47 -3.97 0.65
CA LEU A 57 1.52 -4.19 1.75
C LEU A 57 0.51 -5.29 1.40
N ARG A 58 0.01 -5.32 0.15
CA ARG A 58 -0.87 -6.39 -0.34
C ARG A 58 -0.18 -7.75 -0.34
N ALA A 59 1.09 -7.80 -0.77
CA ALA A 59 1.88 -9.03 -0.74
C ALA A 59 2.12 -9.52 0.70
N LEU A 60 2.47 -8.63 1.63
CA LEU A 60 2.63 -8.97 3.05
C LEU A 60 1.34 -9.52 3.64
N ARG A 61 0.20 -8.88 3.37
CA ARG A 61 -1.11 -9.35 3.81
C ARG A 61 -1.44 -10.74 3.25
N SER A 62 -1.21 -10.95 1.95
CA SER A 62 -1.42 -12.24 1.30
C SER A 62 -0.53 -13.33 1.90
N ASN A 63 0.74 -13.02 2.15
CA ASN A 63 1.69 -13.95 2.76
C ASN A 63 1.30 -14.30 4.19
N LEU A 64 0.86 -13.32 4.99
CA LEU A 64 0.40 -13.52 6.36
C LEU A 64 -0.81 -14.47 6.42
N LEU A 65 -1.75 -14.33 5.49
CA LEU A 65 -2.96 -15.16 5.44
C LEU A 65 -2.73 -16.55 4.80
N SER A 66 -1.66 -16.72 4.04
CA SER A 66 -1.31 -17.99 3.39
C SER A 66 -0.25 -18.80 4.14
N ALA A 67 0.48 -18.19 5.07
CA ALA A 67 1.47 -18.87 5.88
C ALA A 67 0.79 -19.85 6.86
N PRO A 68 1.32 -21.08 7.03
CA PRO A 68 0.89 -21.96 8.11
C PRO A 68 1.11 -21.26 9.46
N GLU A 69 0.20 -21.46 10.41
CA GLU A 69 0.06 -20.68 11.65
C GLU A 69 1.34 -20.62 12.52
N THR A 70 2.31 -21.49 12.27
CA THR A 70 3.61 -21.56 12.96
C THR A 70 4.73 -20.74 12.32
N GLU A 71 4.65 -20.37 11.03
CA GLU A 71 5.67 -19.54 10.36
C GLU A 71 5.27 -18.06 10.23
N GLY A 72 3.97 -17.76 10.23
CA GLY A 72 3.44 -16.41 10.00
C GLY A 72 3.85 -15.35 11.03
N LEU A 73 4.24 -15.76 12.23
CA LEU A 73 4.68 -14.85 13.31
C LEU A 73 6.22 -14.72 13.43
N ALA A 74 6.98 -15.59 12.76
CA ALA A 74 8.44 -15.66 12.94
C ALA A 74 9.24 -14.85 11.89
N ARG A 75 8.58 -14.23 10.90
CA ARG A 75 9.24 -13.56 9.77
C ARG A 75 8.79 -12.10 9.51
N LEU A 76 7.94 -11.52 10.36
CA LEU A 76 7.62 -10.09 10.36
C LEU A 76 8.44 -9.37 11.42
#